data_AF-A0A6S6LXK8-F1
#
_entry.id   AF-A0A6S6LXK8-F1
#
_cell.length_a   1.000
_cell.length_b   1.000
_cell.length_c   1.000
_cell.angle_alpha   90.00
_cell.angle_beta   90.00
_cell.angle_gamma   90.00
#
_symmetry.space_group_name_H-M   'P 1'
#
loop_
_entity.id
_entity.type
_entity.pdbx_description
1 polymer ?
#
loop_
_entity_poly.entity_id
_entity_poly.type
_entity_poly.pdbx_seq_one_letter_code
_entity_poly.pdbx_strand_id
1 'polypeptide(L)'
;MSGERPRLALLPLAVVAGFSMLMAFSNYGAPFPFLGVIYEGGAAKALAFADSLISLYLLIGVLKRQQLTVWLLMAYNLFDICNAWINLAIIPFDEYARLAVVAVSEDDLRFNTLFVTVILVLLNLYLFRIRRQFDNRSLYLF
;
A
#
# COMPACT_ATOMS: atom_id res chain seq x y z
N MET A 1 -20.66 -13.81 -27.78
CA MET A 1 -19.27 -14.33 -27.80
C MET A 1 -18.56 -13.90 -26.54
N SER A 2 -18.63 -14.72 -25.49
CA SER A 2 -17.95 -14.50 -24.21
C SER A 2 -16.48 -14.90 -24.34
N GLY A 3 -15.67 -13.98 -24.83
CA GLY A 3 -14.22 -14.18 -24.95
C GLY A 3 -13.61 -14.38 -23.57
N GLU A 4 -13.01 -15.55 -23.35
CA GLU A 4 -12.25 -15.96 -22.17
C GLU A 4 -10.98 -15.13 -21.96
N ARG A 5 -11.10 -13.81 -21.75
CA ARG A 5 -9.98 -12.98 -21.27
C ARG A 5 -10.43 -11.98 -20.19
N PRO A 6 -10.47 -12.40 -18.90
CA PRO A 6 -10.41 -11.43 -17.81
C PRO A 6 -9.44 -11.79 -16.66
N ARG A 7 -8.79 -12.97 -16.64
CA ARG A 7 -7.98 -13.41 -15.48
C ARG A 7 -6.56 -12.81 -15.43
N LEU A 8 -5.93 -12.59 -16.58
CA LEU A 8 -4.53 -12.13 -16.64
C LEU A 8 -4.36 -10.65 -16.28
N ALA A 9 -5.36 -9.80 -16.53
CA ALA A 9 -5.26 -8.36 -16.24
C ALA A 9 -5.22 -8.06 -14.74
N LEU A 10 -5.76 -8.97 -13.91
CA LEU A 10 -5.74 -8.84 -12.45
C LEU A 10 -4.53 -9.50 -11.80
N LEU A 11 -3.79 -10.34 -12.54
CA LEU A 11 -2.62 -11.02 -12.02
C LEU A 11 -1.53 -10.03 -11.54
N PRO A 12 -1.14 -9.00 -12.31
CA PRO A 12 -0.19 -8.00 -11.82
C PRO A 12 -0.67 -7.33 -10.54
N LEU A 13 -1.97 -7.05 -10.43
CA LEU A 13 -2.53 -6.41 -9.24
C LEU A 13 -2.52 -7.35 -8.03
N ALA A 14 -2.83 -8.63 -8.23
CA ALA A 14 -2.74 -9.64 -7.17
C ALA A 14 -1.29 -9.82 -6.70
N VAL A 15 -0.32 -9.78 -7.62
CA VAL A 15 1.12 -9.82 -7.29
C VAL A 15 1.53 -8.58 -6.50
N VAL A 16 1.14 -7.38 -6.95
CA VAL A 16 1.44 -6.13 -6.23
C VAL A 16 0.79 -6.13 -4.84
N ALA A 17 -0.50 -6.47 -4.73
CA ALA A 17 -1.19 -6.54 -3.44
C ALA A 17 -0.58 -7.60 -2.51
N GLY A 18 -0.17 -8.75 -3.06
CA GLY A 18 0.52 -9.79 -2.31
C GLY A 18 1.90 -9.33 -1.83
N PHE A 19 2.65 -8.63 -2.67
CA PHE A 19 3.93 -8.05 -2.30
C PHE A 19 3.77 -6.98 -1.22
N SER A 20 2.80 -6.07 -1.34
CA SER A 20 2.47 -5.09 -0.31
C SER A 20 2.13 -5.75 1.03
N MET A 21 1.34 -6.83 1.01
CA MET A 21 1.02 -7.61 2.21
C MET A 21 2.28 -8.22 2.86
N LEU A 22 3.19 -8.76 2.05
CA LEU A 22 4.45 -9.31 2.56
C LEU A 22 5.34 -8.22 3.16
N MET A 23 5.38 -7.04 2.55
CA MET A 23 6.12 -5.88 3.07
C MET A 23 5.54 -5.39 4.40
N ALA A 24 4.20 -5.27 4.50
CA ALA A 24 3.51 -4.91 5.73
C ALA A 24 3.84 -5.91 6.86
N PHE A 25 3.83 -7.21 6.54
CA PHE A 25 4.19 -8.26 7.49
C PHE A 25 5.67 -8.25 7.87
N SER A 26 6.57 -7.97 6.92
CA SER A 26 8.02 -7.91 7.22
C SER A 26 8.40 -6.74 8.13
N ASN A 27 7.58 -5.69 8.16
CA ASN A 27 7.76 -4.55 9.06
C ASN A 27 7.29 -4.83 10.49
N TYR A 28 6.75 -6.02 10.78
CA TYR A 28 6.27 -6.36 12.10
C TYR A 28 7.41 -6.36 13.14
N GLY A 29 7.32 -5.47 14.12
CA GLY A 29 8.33 -5.30 15.17
C GLY A 29 9.43 -4.28 14.86
N ALA A 30 9.44 -3.70 13.65
CA ALA A 30 10.21 -2.50 13.35
C ALA A 30 9.47 -1.23 13.84
N PRO A 31 10.18 -0.11 14.06
CA PRO A 31 9.52 1.18 14.28
C PRO A 31 8.63 1.53 13.09
N PHE A 32 7.44 2.06 13.36
CA PHE A 32 6.41 2.28 12.34
C PHE A 32 6.17 3.80 12.18
N PRO A 33 6.61 4.43 11.08
CA PRO A 33 6.40 5.85 10.84
C PRO A 33 4.97 6.11 10.34
N PHE A 34 4.19 6.84 11.13
CA PHE A 34 2.79 7.10 10.84
C PHE A 34 2.39 8.52 11.21
N LEU A 35 1.91 9.27 10.22
CA LEU A 35 1.41 10.63 10.34
C LEU A 35 2.37 11.58 11.09
N GLY A 36 3.66 11.50 10.78
CA GLY A 36 4.69 12.37 11.34
C GLY A 36 5.25 11.92 12.68
N VAL A 37 4.87 10.74 13.17
CA VAL A 37 5.36 10.17 14.43
C VAL A 37 5.94 8.78 14.19
N ILE A 38 7.12 8.51 14.76
CA ILE A 38 7.69 7.16 14.78
C ILE A 38 7.14 6.43 16.00
N TYR A 39 6.31 5.42 15.76
CA TYR A 39 5.82 4.55 16.82
C TYR A 39 6.81 3.42 17.08
N GLU A 40 6.97 3.06 18.35
CA GLU A 40 7.84 1.96 18.80
C GLU A 40 7.09 0.95 19.68
N GLY A 41 7.70 -0.21 19.91
CA GLY A 41 7.23 -1.21 20.86
C GLY A 41 5.83 -1.76 20.53
N GLY A 42 4.92 -1.70 21.51
CA GLY A 42 3.56 -2.24 21.37
C GLY A 42 2.71 -1.49 20.34
N ALA A 43 2.84 -0.16 20.27
CA ALA A 43 2.08 0.65 19.33
C ALA A 43 2.50 0.39 17.88
N ALA A 44 3.81 0.28 17.62
CA ALA A 44 4.33 -0.09 16.30
C ALA A 44 3.81 -1.45 15.83
N LYS A 45 3.82 -2.46 16.71
CA LYS A 45 3.30 -3.80 16.42
C LYS A 45 1.80 -3.77 16.09
N ALA A 46 1.01 -3.00 16.85
CA ALA A 46 -0.41 -2.87 16.60
C ALA A 46 -0.71 -2.22 15.23
N LEU A 47 0.04 -1.18 14.86
CA LEU A 47 -0.08 -0.52 13.57
C LEU A 47 0.34 -1.44 12.41
N ALA A 48 1.50 -2.08 12.50
CA ALA A 48 1.95 -3.03 11.49
C ALA A 48 1.00 -4.23 11.32
N PHE A 49 0.38 -4.69 12.43
CA PHE A 49 -0.64 -5.74 12.38
C PHE A 49 -1.90 -5.28 11.66
N ALA A 50 -2.41 -4.09 11.99
CA ALA A 50 -3.57 -3.52 11.33
C ALA A 50 -3.32 -3.34 9.83
N ASP A 51 -2.15 -2.82 9.46
CA ASP A 51 -1.71 -2.65 8.08
C ASP A 51 -1.64 -3.98 7.32
N SER A 52 -1.09 -5.01 7.96
CA SER A 52 -1.05 -6.37 7.40
C SER A 52 -2.45 -6.94 7.18
N LEU A 53 -3.39 -6.73 8.11
CA LEU A 53 -4.78 -7.17 7.97
C LEU A 53 -5.50 -6.43 6.84
N ILE A 54 -5.29 -5.12 6.71
CA ILE A 54 -5.85 -4.32 5.61
C ILE A 54 -5.31 -4.83 4.28
N SER A 55 -4.00 -5.02 4.16
CA SER A 55 -3.37 -5.55 2.96
C SER A 55 -3.87 -6.96 2.59
N LEU A 56 -4.06 -7.83 3.58
CA LEU A 56 -4.66 -9.15 3.38
C LEU A 56 -6.11 -9.05 2.87
N TYR A 57 -6.92 -8.19 3.48
CA TYR A 57 -8.30 -7.93 3.05
C TYR A 57 -8.34 -7.47 1.58
N LEU A 58 -7.48 -6.51 1.22
CA LEU A 58 -7.38 -5.98 -0.14
C LEU A 58 -6.95 -7.08 -1.13
N LEU A 59 -5.95 -7.91 -0.78
CA LEU A 59 -5.52 -9.03 -1.61
C LEU A 59 -6.66 -10.02 -1.88
N ILE A 60 -7.36 -10.48 -0.85
CA ILE A 60 -8.47 -11.43 -1.04
C ILE A 60 -9.58 -10.76 -1.85
N GLY A 61 -9.85 -9.48 -1.62
CA GLY A 61 -10.80 -8.70 -2.41
C GLY A 61 -10.44 -8.63 -3.90
N VAL A 62 -9.15 -8.51 -4.24
CA VAL A 62 -8.66 -8.58 -5.62
C VAL A 62 -8.89 -9.97 -6.22
N LEU A 63 -8.53 -11.02 -5.49
CA LEU A 63 -8.72 -12.41 -5.93
C LEU A 63 -10.20 -12.74 -6.15
N LYS A 64 -11.10 -12.18 -5.33
CA LYS A 64 -12.56 -12.30 -5.45
C LYS A 64 -13.21 -11.30 -6.41
N ARG A 65 -12.43 -10.42 -7.05
CA ARG A 65 -12.91 -9.40 -8.01
C ARG A 65 -14.00 -8.49 -7.43
N GLN A 66 -13.88 -8.15 -6.15
CA GLN A 66 -14.87 -7.34 -5.44
C GLN A 66 -14.82 -5.87 -5.86
N GLN A 67 -15.97 -5.33 -6.26
CA GLN A 67 -16.07 -3.96 -6.77
C GLN A 67 -15.66 -2.91 -5.73
N LEU A 68 -15.98 -3.13 -4.45
CA LEU A 68 -15.56 -2.24 -3.36
C LEU A 68 -14.04 -2.18 -3.23
N THR A 69 -13.34 -3.30 -3.45
CA THR A 69 -11.89 -3.41 -3.29
C THR A 69 -11.11 -2.47 -4.20
N VAL A 70 -11.64 -2.15 -5.39
CA VAL A 70 -11.00 -1.15 -6.27
C VAL A 70 -10.91 0.21 -5.60
N TRP A 71 -12.00 0.64 -4.97
CA TRP A 71 -12.07 1.92 -4.28
C TRP A 71 -11.22 1.91 -3.01
N LEU A 72 -11.22 0.79 -2.28
CA LEU A 72 -10.37 0.63 -1.10
C LEU A 72 -8.89 0.63 -1.45
N LEU A 73 -8.47 -0.03 -2.54
CA LEU A 73 -7.09 0.02 -3.03
C LEU A 73 -6.69 1.45 -3.41
N MET A 74 -7.56 2.18 -4.11
CA MET A 74 -7.27 3.56 -4.48
C MET A 74 -7.14 4.48 -3.26
N ALA A 75 -8.02 4.31 -2.27
CA ALA A 75 -7.97 5.04 -1.02
C ALA A 75 -6.72 4.67 -0.19
N TYR A 76 -6.38 3.39 -0.13
CA TYR A 76 -5.19 2.88 0.55
C TYR A 76 -3.91 3.46 -0.07
N ASN A 77 -3.77 3.38 -1.39
CA ASN A 77 -2.63 3.98 -2.11
C ASN A 77 -2.53 5.50 -1.88
N LEU A 78 -3.68 6.21 -1.86
CA LEU A 78 -3.69 7.65 -1.58
C LEU A 78 -3.26 7.93 -0.13
N PHE A 79 -3.73 7.11 0.81
CA PHE A 79 -3.35 7.21 2.21
C PHE A 79 -1.84 6.98 2.39
N ASP A 80 -1.26 5.98 1.73
CA ASP A 80 0.19 5.72 1.75
C ASP A 80 0.99 6.91 1.19
N ILE A 81 0.54 7.51 0.08
CA ILE A 81 1.14 8.73 -0.46
C ILE A 81 1.12 9.84 0.60
N CYS A 82 -0.07 10.14 1.16
CA CYS A 82 -0.20 11.19 2.17
C CYS A 82 0.68 10.92 3.40
N ASN A 83 0.69 9.68 3.89
CA ASN A 83 1.50 9.28 5.04
C ASN A 83 2.99 9.47 4.76
N ALA A 84 3.48 9.05 3.59
CA ALA A 84 4.88 9.21 3.21
C ALA A 84 5.29 10.69 3.14
N TRP A 85 4.45 11.56 2.53
CA TRP A 85 4.73 13.00 2.47
C TRP A 85 4.67 13.68 3.84
N ILE A 86 3.70 13.32 4.67
CA ILE A 86 3.61 13.85 6.05
C ILE A 86 4.84 13.43 6.85
N ASN A 87 5.22 12.16 6.77
CA ASN A 87 6.40 11.64 7.45
C ASN A 87 7.68 12.37 6.98
N LEU A 88 7.85 12.54 5.67
CA LEU A 88 9.01 13.25 5.10
C LEU A 88 9.04 14.74 5.48
N ALA A 89 7.88 15.37 5.67
CA ALA A 89 7.79 16.79 6.00
C ALA A 89 7.94 17.09 7.50
N ILE A 90 7.49 16.17 8.37
CA ILE A 90 7.43 16.39 9.82
C ILE A 90 8.59 15.71 10.56
N ILE A 91 8.96 14.48 10.17
CA ILE A 91 9.98 13.72 10.90
C ILE A 91 11.36 14.29 10.55
N PRO A 92 12.19 14.63 11.55
CA PRO A 92 13.56 15.05 11.31
C PRO A 92 14.33 14.01 10.47
N PHE A 93 15.11 14.48 9.50
CA PHE A 93 15.83 13.60 8.60
C PHE A 93 16.76 12.63 9.33
N ASP A 94 17.41 13.06 10.41
CA ASP A 94 18.32 12.22 11.21
C ASP A 94 17.58 11.11 11.96
N GLU A 95 16.31 11.30 12.32
CA GLU A 95 15.46 10.26 12.91
C GLU A 95 14.91 9.33 11.83
N TYR A 96 14.50 9.89 10.70
CA TYR A 96 13.98 9.10 9.58
C TYR A 96 15.08 8.21 8.96
N ALA A 97 16.31 8.72 8.86
CA ALA A 97 17.47 7.98 8.37
C ALA A 97 17.85 6.82 9.31
N ARG A 98 17.54 6.89 10.62
CA ARG A 98 17.75 5.75 11.54
C ARG A 98 16.83 4.57 11.26
N LEU A 99 15.70 4.79 10.58
CA LEU A 99 14.83 3.72 10.12
C LEU A 99 15.43 2.96 8.92
N ALA A 100 16.32 3.61 8.17
CA ALA A 100 17.02 2.96 7.07
C ALA A 100 18.21 2.15 7.58
N VAL A 101 18.37 0.93 7.08
CA VAL A 101 19.51 0.05 7.39
C VAL A 101 20.84 0.62 6.84
N VAL A 102 20.76 1.54 5.89
CA VAL A 102 21.89 2.18 5.21
C VAL A 102 21.79 3.69 5.37
N ALA A 103 22.93 4.38 5.42
CA ALA A 103 22.95 5.83 5.34
C ALA A 103 22.38 6.29 3.99
N VAL A 104 21.22 6.94 4.02
CA VAL A 104 20.53 7.49 2.86
C VAL A 104 20.63 9.00 2.93
N SER A 105 20.94 9.68 1.82
CA SER A 105 20.95 11.15 1.79
C SER A 105 19.53 11.73 1.80
N GLU A 106 19.35 12.99 2.19
CA GLU A 106 18.04 13.65 2.20
C GLU A 106 17.44 13.72 0.79
N ASP A 107 18.29 13.95 -0.21
CA ASP A 107 17.89 13.98 -1.62
C ASP A 107 17.45 12.60 -2.11
N ASP A 108 18.13 11.53 -1.72
CA ASP A 108 17.74 10.16 -2.06
C ASP A 108 16.38 9.80 -1.42
N LEU A 109 16.14 10.23 -0.19
CA LEU A 109 14.89 9.98 0.52
C LEU A 109 13.72 10.71 -0.16
N ARG A 110 13.92 11.97 -0.54
CA ARG A 110 12.94 12.77 -1.29
C ARG A 110 12.68 12.17 -2.67
N PHE A 111 13.73 11.77 -3.38
CA PHE A 111 13.62 11.16 -4.69
C PHE A 111 12.86 9.83 -4.62
N ASN A 112 13.19 8.96 -3.66
CA ASN A 112 12.50 7.69 -3.47
C ASN A 112 11.01 7.90 -3.13
N THR A 113 10.71 8.83 -2.21
CA THR A 113 9.33 9.18 -1.86
C THR A 113 8.54 9.70 -3.07
N LEU A 114 9.16 10.58 -3.87
CA LEU A 114 8.57 11.08 -5.12
C LEU A 114 8.34 9.94 -6.13
N PHE A 115 9.33 9.08 -6.31
CA PHE A 115 9.28 7.96 -7.25
C PHE A 115 8.17 6.97 -6.89
N VAL A 116 8.08 6.58 -5.61
CA VAL A 116 7.00 5.71 -5.09
C VAL A 116 5.64 6.40 -5.25
N THR A 117 5.55 7.71 -4.98
CA THR A 117 4.32 8.48 -5.18
C THR A 117 3.85 8.40 -6.64
N VAL A 118 4.75 8.60 -7.60
CA VAL A 118 4.41 8.49 -9.03
C VAL A 118 3.91 7.09 -9.37
N ILE A 119 4.56 6.03 -8.87
CA ILE A 119 4.12 4.65 -9.06
C ILE A 119 2.70 4.43 -8.52
N LEU A 120 2.42 4.87 -7.29
CA LEU A 120 1.11 4.70 -6.67
C LEU A 120 0.01 5.50 -7.39
N VAL A 121 0.32 6.70 -7.90
CA VAL A 121 -0.60 7.48 -8.74
C VAL A 121 -0.89 6.74 -10.05
N LEU A 122 0.13 6.21 -10.73
CA LEU A 122 -0.05 5.41 -11.95
C LEU A 122 -0.86 4.14 -11.68
N LEU A 123 -0.62 3.48 -10.54
CA LEU A 123 -1.40 2.32 -10.10
C LEU A 123 -2.87 2.68 -9.87
N ASN A 124 -3.16 3.85 -9.28
CA ASN A 124 -4.53 4.34 -9.12
C ASN A 124 -5.20 4.63 -10.47
N LEU A 125 -4.49 5.23 -11.43
CA LEU A 125 -5.01 5.43 -12.78
C LEU A 125 -5.30 4.10 -13.48
N TYR A 126 -4.40 3.12 -13.31
CA TYR A 126 -4.58 1.77 -13.83
C TYR A 126 -5.81 1.10 -13.21
N LEU A 127 -5.93 1.11 -11.88
CA LEU A 127 -7.08 0.61 -11.12
C LEU A 127 -8.39 1.23 -11.60
N PHE A 128 -8.41 2.55 -11.76
CA PHE A 128 -9.57 3.26 -12.27
C PHE A 128 -9.94 2.78 -13.68
N ARG A 129 -8.97 2.55 -14.56
CA ARG A 129 -9.21 2.04 -15.92
C ARG A 129 -9.74 0.61 -15.93
N ILE A 130 -9.21 -0.28 -15.09
CA ILE A 130 -9.63 -1.69 -15.02
C ILE A 130 -10.80 -1.96 -14.07
N ARG A 131 -11.33 -0.94 -13.38
CA ARG A 131 -12.37 -1.08 -12.34
C ARG A 131 -13.59 -1.93 -12.76
N ARG A 132 -13.96 -1.89 -14.04
CA ARG A 132 -15.10 -2.67 -14.58
C ARG A 132 -14.85 -4.18 -14.59
N GLN A 133 -13.60 -4.62 -14.43
CA GLN A 133 -13.24 -6.03 -14.30
C GLN A 133 -13.52 -6.58 -12.89
N PHE A 134 -13.84 -5.72 -11.91
CA PHE A 134 -14.31 -6.13 -10.60
C PHE A 134 -15.84 -6.18 -10.63
N ASP A 135 -16.37 -7.34 -10.99
CA ASP A 135 -17.79 -7.58 -11.24
C ASP A 135 -18.56 -8.13 -10.04
N ASN A 136 -17.84 -8.54 -8.98
CA ASN A 136 -18.48 -9.03 -7.76
C ASN A 136 -18.96 -7.85 -6.90
N ARG A 137 -20.29 -7.70 -6.79
CA ARG A 137 -20.95 -6.62 -6.04
C ARG A 137 -21.11 -6.91 -4.55
N SER A 138 -20.68 -8.07 -4.06
CA SER A 138 -20.73 -8.35 -2.63
C SER A 138 -19.92 -7.32 -1.85
N LEU A 139 -20.56 -6.65 -0.90
CA LEU A 139 -19.90 -5.74 0.04
C LEU A 139 -19.08 -6.51 1.09
N TYR A 140 -19.44 -7.76 1.34
CA TYR A 140 -18.79 -8.61 2.32
C TYR A 140 -17.82 -9.58 1.65
N LEU A 141 -16.67 -9.74 2.29
CA LEU A 141 -15.64 -10.72 1.92
C LEU A 141 -16.06 -12.16 2.21
N PHE A 142 -17.07 -12.35 3.06
CA PHE A 142 -17.68 -13.61 3.44
C PHE A 142 -19.19 -13.51 3.29
#